data_AF-A0A0D6JDE9-F1
#
_entry.id   AF-A0A0D6JDE9-F1
#
_cell.length_a   1.000
_cell.length_b   1.000
_cell.length_c   1.000
_cell.angle_alpha   90.00
_cell.angle_beta   90.00
_cell.angle_gamma   90.00
#
_symmetry.space_group_name_H-M   'P 1'
#
loop_
_entity.id
_entity.type
_entity.pdbx_description
1 polymer ?
#
loop_
_entity_poly.entity_id
_entity_poly.type
_entity_poly.pdbx_seq_one_letter_code
_entity_poly.pdbx_strand_id
1 'polypeptide(L)'
;MRSYLTTAGAFILAAMTLPSIAQAATDPSGVWLDDKGRGAIEIKPCGDDYCGYVVWVKDTNDTRGCGKQIIGNVSATGSGIWDNGWIYSPERKKKYSVELKLLSDNQLRVKGYAGTKFFSKTMVWTKAPDTLTRCDDAVYAKKTEPAAESAPALQPATPPDVTSDAPPATTAAKPDAASPSAADTAEAPVTEPQKDTGDAASPPAQKPAAPQKKEMANAAPPPDVEDGPSLGDLPIDKYFNKTADGRCKLDLPWVKLDFACD
;
A
#
# COMPACT_ATOMS: atom_id res chain seq x y z
N MET A 1 59.21 -0.36 -63.64
CA MET A 1 59.02 -1.26 -62.47
C MET A 1 57.79 -0.81 -61.71
N ARG A 2 56.94 -1.75 -61.34
CA ARG A 2 55.66 -1.58 -60.64
C ARG A 2 55.87 -1.01 -59.23
N SER A 3 54.89 -0.25 -58.72
CA SER A 3 54.34 -0.42 -57.36
C SER A 3 52.97 0.25 -57.24
N TYR A 4 52.09 -0.40 -56.47
CA TYR A 4 50.63 -0.35 -56.49
C TYR A 4 50.01 0.58 -55.43
N LEU A 5 48.71 0.86 -55.66
CA LEU A 5 47.66 1.48 -54.83
C LEU A 5 47.70 1.17 -53.31
N THR A 6 47.19 2.09 -52.46
CA THR A 6 46.00 1.84 -51.60
C THR A 6 45.52 3.07 -50.79
N THR A 7 44.20 3.22 -50.73
CA THR A 7 43.34 4.14 -49.96
C THR A 7 43.14 3.70 -48.50
N ALA A 8 42.92 4.63 -47.56
CA ALA A 8 42.01 4.54 -46.37
C ALA A 8 42.41 5.60 -45.32
N GLY A 9 41.54 6.22 -44.52
CA GLY A 9 40.10 6.06 -44.33
C GLY A 9 39.61 7.13 -43.34
N ALA A 10 38.37 7.59 -43.53
CA ALA A 10 37.66 8.48 -42.62
C ALA A 10 37.03 7.64 -41.49
N PHE A 11 37.40 7.94 -40.23
CA PHE A 11 36.71 7.42 -39.04
C PHE A 11 35.87 8.55 -38.44
N ILE A 12 34.57 8.57 -38.75
CA ILE A 12 33.59 9.42 -38.05
C ILE A 12 33.13 8.64 -36.81
N LEU A 13 33.46 9.15 -35.63
CA LEU A 13 33.04 8.65 -34.32
C LEU A 13 31.51 8.80 -34.18
N ALA A 14 30.77 7.69 -34.20
CA ALA A 14 29.35 7.66 -33.87
C ALA A 14 29.17 7.60 -32.34
N ALA A 15 28.68 8.68 -31.74
CA ALA A 15 28.34 8.72 -30.32
C ALA A 15 27.03 7.94 -30.07
N MET A 16 27.13 6.79 -29.40
CA MET A 16 25.97 6.01 -28.95
C MET A 16 25.34 6.66 -27.71
N THR A 17 24.11 7.16 -27.85
CA THR A 17 23.26 7.58 -26.72
C THR A 17 22.57 6.35 -26.12
N LEU A 18 22.91 5.99 -24.88
CA LEU A 18 22.19 4.96 -24.13
C LEU A 18 20.82 5.50 -23.69
N PRO A 19 19.70 4.78 -23.91
CA PRO A 19 18.41 5.16 -23.34
C PRO A 19 18.40 4.88 -21.83
N SER A 20 18.06 5.89 -21.03
CA SER A 20 17.82 5.72 -19.59
C SER A 20 16.53 4.93 -19.38
N ILE A 21 16.63 3.73 -18.81
CA ILE A 21 15.47 2.95 -18.38
C ILE A 21 14.96 3.60 -17.08
N ALA A 22 13.79 4.23 -17.12
CA ALA A 22 13.13 4.73 -15.93
C ALA A 22 12.78 3.54 -15.02
N GLN A 23 13.51 3.40 -13.92
CA GLN A 23 13.18 2.45 -12.86
C GLN A 23 11.92 2.96 -12.18
N ALA A 24 10.77 2.34 -12.48
CA ALA A 24 9.57 2.59 -11.71
C ALA A 24 9.86 2.09 -10.28
N ALA A 25 9.90 2.99 -9.31
CA ALA A 25 10.07 2.58 -7.93
C ALA A 25 8.97 1.58 -7.53
N THR A 26 9.40 0.48 -6.92
CA THR A 26 8.60 -0.75 -6.80
C THR A 26 8.00 -0.97 -5.42
N ASP A 27 8.20 -0.04 -4.49
CA ASP A 27 7.88 -0.21 -3.06
C ASP A 27 7.30 1.11 -2.50
N PRO A 28 6.11 1.11 -1.86
CA PRO A 28 5.53 2.31 -1.30
C PRO A 28 6.09 2.62 0.10
N SER A 29 7.00 1.79 0.61
CA SER A 29 7.54 1.93 1.97
C SER A 29 8.29 3.23 2.21
N GLY A 30 8.27 3.64 3.47
CA GLY A 30 8.99 4.80 3.98
C GLY A 30 8.07 5.82 4.63
N VAL A 31 8.66 6.96 5.01
CA VAL A 31 7.94 8.02 5.71
C VAL A 31 7.51 9.10 4.72
N TRP A 32 6.21 9.41 4.75
CA TRP A 32 5.55 10.32 3.82
C TRP A 32 4.86 11.44 4.58
N LEU A 33 5.15 12.68 4.21
CA LEU A 33 4.47 13.87 4.69
C LEU A 33 3.15 14.05 3.92
N ASP A 34 2.05 14.30 4.64
CA ASP A 34 0.74 14.52 4.04
C ASP A 34 0.72 15.75 3.11
N ASP A 35 -0.32 15.87 2.28
CA ASP A 35 -0.49 16.94 1.29
C ASP A 35 -0.51 18.35 1.90
N LYS A 36 -0.73 18.44 3.22
CA LYS A 36 -0.82 19.69 3.97
C LYS A 36 0.40 19.95 4.87
N GLY A 37 1.38 19.06 4.90
CA GLY A 37 2.54 19.17 5.77
C GLY A 37 2.24 19.09 7.28
N ARG A 38 1.12 18.49 7.69
CA ARG A 38 0.65 18.45 9.09
C ARG A 38 0.97 17.16 9.81
N GLY A 39 1.24 16.08 9.09
CA GLY A 39 1.59 14.80 9.68
C GLY A 39 2.45 13.97 8.74
N ALA A 40 3.25 13.09 9.33
CA ALA A 40 4.03 12.12 8.58
C ALA A 40 3.56 10.70 8.90
N ILE A 41 3.43 9.90 7.86
CA ILE A 41 2.93 8.54 7.90
C ILE A 41 4.04 7.62 7.42
N GLU A 42 4.45 6.68 8.26
CA GLU A 42 5.31 5.58 7.86
C GLU A 42 4.45 4.48 7.23
N ILE A 43 4.71 4.18 5.97
CA ILE A 43 4.17 3.02 5.27
C ILE A 43 5.19 1.90 5.35
N LYS A 44 4.76 0.72 5.79
CA LYS A 44 5.60 -0.47 5.91
C LYS A 44 4.79 -1.76 5.69
N PRO A 45 5.45 -2.88 5.36
CA PRO A 45 4.80 -4.18 5.31
C PRO A 45 4.16 -4.57 6.65
N CYS A 46 3.01 -5.24 6.60
CA CYS A 46 2.27 -5.78 7.74
C CYS A 46 1.66 -7.14 7.37
N GLY A 47 2.52 -8.14 7.17
CA GLY A 47 2.17 -9.41 6.55
C GLY A 47 2.39 -9.33 5.03
N ASP A 48 1.41 -9.80 4.25
CA ASP A 48 1.44 -9.71 2.78
C ASP A 48 0.98 -8.33 2.25
N ASP A 49 0.45 -7.48 3.13
CA ASP A 49 -0.08 -6.15 2.83
C ASP A 49 0.84 -5.04 3.36
N TYR A 50 0.48 -3.79 3.05
CA TYR A 50 1.08 -2.58 3.60
C TYR A 50 0.13 -1.87 4.58
N CYS A 51 0.73 -1.32 5.63
CA CYS A 51 0.05 -0.55 6.66
C CYS A 51 0.75 0.80 6.87
N GLY A 52 -0.02 1.81 7.25
CA GLY A 52 0.47 3.16 7.50
C GLY A 52 0.21 3.61 8.93
N TYR A 53 1.24 4.14 9.58
CA TYR A 53 1.21 4.59 10.97
C TYR A 53 1.62 6.05 11.06
N VAL A 54 0.94 6.83 11.90
CA VAL A 54 1.34 8.23 12.14
C VAL A 54 2.61 8.24 12.98
N VAL A 55 3.68 8.77 12.42
CA VAL A 55 5.01 8.82 13.07
C VAL A 55 5.44 10.23 13.39
N TRP A 56 4.70 11.24 12.94
CA TRP A 56 4.90 12.63 13.35
C TRP A 56 3.63 13.45 13.13
N VAL A 57 3.45 14.47 13.97
CA VAL A 57 2.41 15.49 13.81
C VAL A 57 3.02 16.87 14.02
N LYS A 58 2.60 17.83 13.20
CA LYS A 58 3.06 19.22 13.28
C LYS A 58 2.52 19.93 14.52
N ASP A 59 1.23 19.73 14.82
CA ASP A 59 0.58 20.36 15.97
C ASP A 59 0.63 19.44 17.19
N THR A 60 1.08 19.99 18.32
CA THR A 60 1.11 19.25 19.59
C THR A 60 -0.27 18.93 20.15
N ASN A 61 -1.34 19.54 19.64
CA ASN A 61 -2.73 19.19 19.99
C ASN A 61 -3.18 17.88 19.33
N ASP A 62 -2.51 17.48 18.26
CA ASP A 62 -2.80 16.27 17.49
C ASP A 62 -1.95 15.06 17.93
N THR A 63 -1.21 15.16 19.04
CA THR A 63 -0.33 14.07 19.54
C THR A 63 -1.08 12.80 19.87
N ARG A 64 -2.38 12.88 20.15
CA ARG A 64 -3.24 11.70 20.28
C ARG A 64 -3.27 10.83 19.02
N GLY A 65 -2.95 11.38 17.85
CA GLY A 65 -2.82 10.67 16.58
C GLY A 65 -1.51 9.90 16.45
N CYS A 66 -0.46 10.27 17.19
CA CYS A 66 0.83 9.59 17.14
C CYS A 66 0.69 8.08 17.39
N GLY A 67 1.43 7.29 16.62
CA GLY A 67 1.46 5.83 16.71
C GLY A 67 0.21 5.13 16.18
N LYS A 68 -0.88 5.85 15.86
CA LYS A 68 -2.08 5.20 15.35
C LYS A 68 -1.87 4.69 13.93
N GLN A 69 -2.38 3.48 13.69
CA GLN A 69 -2.57 2.98 12.33
C GLN A 69 -3.71 3.76 11.66
N ILE A 70 -3.42 4.35 10.51
CA ILE A 70 -4.41 5.05 9.69
C ILE A 70 -4.58 4.45 8.30
N ILE A 71 -3.66 3.59 7.85
CA ILE A 71 -3.79 2.83 6.60
C ILE A 71 -3.61 1.34 6.92
N GLY A 72 -4.39 0.47 6.27
CA GLY A 72 -4.22 -0.97 6.41
C GLY A 72 -4.78 -1.77 5.24
N ASN A 73 -4.29 -3.00 5.13
CA ASN A 73 -4.68 -4.01 4.13
C ASN A 73 -4.47 -3.54 2.68
N VAL A 74 -3.43 -2.74 2.45
CA VAL A 74 -3.11 -2.21 1.11
C VAL A 74 -2.24 -3.24 0.39
N SER A 75 -2.80 -3.85 -0.65
CA SER A 75 -2.19 -4.95 -1.40
C SER A 75 -1.60 -4.47 -2.73
N ALA A 76 -0.48 -5.04 -3.17
CA ALA A 76 0.08 -4.71 -4.47
C ALA A 76 -0.81 -5.23 -5.61
N THR A 77 -1.18 -4.36 -6.55
CA THR A 77 -1.97 -4.73 -7.74
C THR A 77 -1.14 -4.75 -9.02
N GLY A 78 0.15 -4.41 -8.92
CA GLY A 78 1.08 -4.31 -10.05
C GLY A 78 1.22 -2.88 -10.60
N SER A 79 2.25 -2.66 -11.43
CA SER A 79 2.55 -1.36 -12.08
C SER A 79 2.72 -0.17 -11.11
N GLY A 80 3.29 -0.43 -9.91
CA GLY A 80 3.49 0.60 -8.88
C GLY A 80 2.18 1.14 -8.29
N ILE A 81 1.15 0.30 -8.24
CA ILE A 81 -0.15 0.59 -7.64
C ILE A 81 -0.42 -0.42 -6.52
N TRP A 82 -0.95 0.09 -5.41
CA TRP A 82 -1.45 -0.70 -4.30
C TRP A 82 -2.87 -0.26 -3.96
N ASP A 83 -3.76 -1.21 -3.68
CA ASP A 83 -5.20 -0.96 -3.52
C ASP A 83 -5.82 -2.00 -2.56
N ASN A 84 -7.15 -2.05 -2.48
CA ASN A 84 -7.95 -2.95 -1.63
C ASN A 84 -7.86 -2.68 -0.13
N GLY A 85 -7.10 -1.65 0.27
CA GLY A 85 -6.97 -1.25 1.66
C GLY A 85 -7.95 -0.17 2.08
N TRP A 86 -7.76 0.30 3.30
CA TRP A 86 -8.50 1.40 3.89
C TRP A 86 -7.60 2.49 4.41
N ILE A 87 -8.11 3.73 4.44
CA ILE A 87 -7.51 4.90 5.10
C ILE A 87 -8.52 5.56 6.05
N TYR A 88 -8.10 5.88 7.27
CA TYR A 88 -8.89 6.64 8.22
C TYR A 88 -8.70 8.15 8.02
N SER A 89 -9.81 8.89 7.84
CA SER A 89 -9.79 10.35 7.84
C SER A 89 -10.17 10.87 9.23
N PRO A 90 -9.26 11.54 9.96
CA PRO A 90 -9.59 12.15 11.25
C PRO A 90 -10.57 13.32 11.10
N GLU A 91 -10.50 14.05 9.98
CA GLU A 91 -11.40 15.17 9.65
C GLU A 91 -12.85 14.69 9.49
N ARG A 92 -13.05 13.53 8.85
CA ARG A 92 -14.39 12.96 8.61
C ARG A 92 -14.79 11.87 9.60
N LYS A 93 -13.88 11.50 10.51
CA LYS A 93 -14.03 10.42 11.50
C LYS A 93 -14.50 9.09 10.90
N LYS A 94 -14.07 8.77 9.67
CA LYS A 94 -14.52 7.61 8.90
C LYS A 94 -13.39 6.97 8.10
N LYS A 95 -13.51 5.66 7.84
CA LYS A 95 -12.63 4.92 6.92
C LYS A 95 -13.13 5.00 5.48
N TYR A 96 -12.18 5.08 4.55
CA TYR A 96 -12.39 5.11 3.10
C TYR A 96 -11.52 4.05 2.46
N SER A 97 -11.91 3.54 1.30
CA SER A 97 -11.01 2.72 0.50
C SER A 97 -9.84 3.57 0.01
N VAL A 98 -8.66 2.98 -0.13
CA VAL A 98 -7.46 3.73 -0.53
C VAL A 98 -6.70 3.02 -1.64
N GLU A 99 -6.33 3.80 -2.65
CA GLU A 99 -5.35 3.45 -3.68
C GLU A 99 -4.09 4.29 -3.46
N LEU A 100 -2.94 3.64 -3.44
CA LEU A 100 -1.62 4.24 -3.44
C LEU A 100 -1.00 4.05 -4.83
N LYS A 101 -0.42 5.11 -5.38
CA LYS A 101 0.36 5.03 -6.61
C LYS A 101 1.64 5.83 -6.46
N LEU A 102 2.77 5.18 -6.68
CA LEU A 102 4.04 5.86 -6.68
C LEU A 102 4.19 6.66 -7.98
N LEU A 103 4.36 7.98 -7.86
CA LEU A 103 4.53 8.88 -9.00
C LEU A 103 6.02 9.08 -9.32
N SER A 104 6.86 9.09 -8.28
CA SER A 104 8.32 9.16 -8.32
C SER A 104 8.87 8.75 -6.95
N ASP A 105 10.18 8.65 -6.80
CA ASP A 105 10.85 8.32 -5.52
C ASP A 105 10.43 9.25 -4.36
N ASN A 106 10.03 10.48 -4.67
CA ASN A 106 9.68 11.50 -3.69
C ASN A 106 8.19 11.87 -3.65
N GLN A 107 7.34 11.24 -4.47
CA GLN A 107 5.91 11.56 -4.53
C GLN A 107 5.04 10.31 -4.56
N LEU A 108 4.14 10.23 -3.59
CA LEU A 108 3.14 9.18 -3.47
C LEU A 108 1.75 9.78 -3.66
N ARG A 109 1.02 9.30 -4.66
CA ARG A 109 -0.39 9.63 -4.80
C ARG A 109 -1.21 8.76 -3.87
N VAL A 110 -2.00 9.40 -3.00
CA VAL A 110 -2.93 8.75 -2.08
C VAL A 110 -4.34 9.14 -2.48
N LYS A 111 -5.12 8.17 -2.95
CA LYS A 111 -6.50 8.38 -3.39
C LYS A 111 -7.46 7.67 -2.45
N GLY A 112 -8.15 8.44 -1.62
CA GLY A 112 -9.23 7.94 -0.75
C GLY A 112 -10.59 8.02 -1.45
N TYR A 113 -11.43 6.99 -1.37
CA TYR A 113 -12.73 6.98 -2.04
C TYR A 113 -13.81 6.23 -1.25
N ALA A 114 -15.08 6.58 -1.50
CA ALA A 114 -16.24 5.98 -0.85
C ALA A 114 -17.03 5.14 -1.87
N GLY A 115 -16.85 3.81 -1.84
CA GLY A 115 -17.51 2.88 -2.76
C GLY A 115 -16.91 2.93 -4.16
N THR A 116 -17.19 3.99 -4.92
CA THR A 116 -16.66 4.17 -6.28
C THR A 116 -15.48 5.12 -6.29
N LYS A 117 -14.50 4.87 -7.18
CA LYS A 117 -13.34 5.75 -7.39
C LYS A 117 -13.68 7.11 -8.03
N PHE A 118 -14.93 7.32 -8.46
CA PHE A 118 -15.43 8.59 -8.97
C PHE A 118 -15.70 9.59 -7.82
N PHE A 119 -16.19 9.10 -6.68
CA PHE A 119 -16.36 9.88 -5.46
C PHE A 119 -15.11 9.81 -4.58
N SER A 120 -14.01 10.36 -5.10
CA SER A 120 -12.69 10.27 -4.48
C SER A 120 -12.12 11.63 -4.11
N LYS A 121 -11.18 11.61 -3.17
CA LYS A 121 -10.23 12.70 -2.92
C LYS A 121 -8.83 12.16 -3.21
N THR A 122 -8.10 12.86 -4.07
CA THR A 122 -6.71 12.54 -4.40
C THR A 122 -5.80 13.54 -3.72
N MET A 123 -4.74 13.03 -3.08
CA MET A 123 -3.71 13.78 -2.39
C MET A 123 -2.36 13.33 -2.92
N VAL A 124 -1.37 14.21 -2.93
CA VAL A 124 0.02 13.86 -3.24
C VAL A 124 0.82 14.09 -1.97
N TRP A 125 1.38 13.02 -1.45
CA TRP A 125 2.27 13.03 -0.31
C TRP A 125 3.72 13.11 -0.80
N THR A 126 4.56 13.73 0.01
CA THR A 126 5.97 13.93 -0.30
C THR A 126 6.83 13.10 0.66
N LYS A 127 8.02 12.68 0.22
CA LYS A 127 8.92 11.96 1.13
C LYS A 127 9.29 12.86 2.31
N ALA A 128 9.21 12.34 3.52
CA ALA A 128 9.68 13.05 4.70
C ALA A 128 11.21 13.12 4.71
N PRO A 129 11.81 14.18 5.29
CA PRO A 129 13.25 14.23 5.50
C PRO A 129 13.68 13.21 6.55
N ASP A 130 14.89 12.65 6.39
CA ASP A 130 15.44 11.67 7.34
C ASP A 130 15.69 12.25 8.73
N THR A 131 15.74 13.58 8.86
CA THR A 131 15.94 14.30 10.12
C THR A 131 14.64 14.57 10.89
N LEU A 132 13.50 14.04 10.43
CA LEU A 132 12.21 14.23 11.09
C LEU A 132 12.17 13.53 12.45
N THR A 133 12.03 14.30 13.53
CA THR A 133 11.77 13.77 14.89
C THR A 133 10.46 12.99 14.90
N ARG A 134 10.48 11.75 15.41
CA ARG A 134 9.31 10.87 15.36
C ARG A 134 8.57 10.85 16.69
N CYS A 135 7.35 10.34 16.70
CA CYS A 135 6.51 10.22 17.89
C CYS A 135 7.06 9.22 18.93
N ASP A 136 7.96 8.32 18.52
CA ASP A 136 8.65 7.36 19.38
C ASP A 136 9.80 7.98 20.19
N ASP A 137 10.27 9.18 19.80
CA ASP A 137 11.18 9.95 20.63
C ASP A 137 10.45 10.33 21.93
N ALA A 138 11.10 10.11 23.09
CA ALA A 138 10.54 10.22 24.45
C ALA A 138 9.81 11.54 24.78
N VAL A 139 9.92 12.54 23.90
CA VAL A 139 9.24 13.82 23.91
C VAL A 139 7.71 13.69 23.71
N TYR A 140 7.24 12.72 22.90
CA TYR A 140 5.81 12.56 22.59
C TYR A 140 5.08 11.51 23.44
N ALA A 141 5.81 10.50 23.94
CA ALA A 141 5.26 9.50 24.87
C ALA A 141 4.74 10.14 26.17
N LYS A 142 5.43 11.17 26.67
CA LYS A 142 5.12 11.83 27.96
C LYS A 142 3.83 12.66 27.96
N LYS A 143 3.27 13.03 26.79
CA LYS A 143 2.02 13.82 26.67
C LYS A 143 0.79 12.95 26.37
N THR A 144 0.98 11.70 25.96
CA THR A 144 -0.07 10.85 25.38
C THR A 144 -0.55 9.75 26.32
N GLU A 145 -0.18 9.79 27.60
CA GLU A 145 -0.71 8.90 28.63
C GLU A 145 -1.98 9.50 29.26
N PRO A 146 -3.20 9.12 28.81
CA PRO A 146 -4.35 9.20 29.69
C PRO A 146 -4.22 8.08 30.73
N ALA A 147 -4.39 8.44 32.00
CA ALA A 147 -4.44 7.57 33.16
C ALA A 147 -4.98 6.16 32.85
N ALA A 148 -4.06 5.21 32.69
CA ALA A 148 -4.33 3.78 32.77
C ALA A 148 -3.58 3.24 34.00
N GLU A 149 -3.73 3.92 35.14
CA GLU A 149 -3.30 3.42 36.43
C GLU A 149 -4.49 3.41 37.39
N SER A 150 -5.30 2.37 37.23
CA SER A 150 -5.99 1.72 38.36
C SER A 150 -6.48 0.35 37.90
N ALA A 151 -5.54 -0.49 37.44
CA ALA A 151 -5.71 -1.93 37.51
C ALA A 151 -4.89 -2.39 38.72
N PRO A 152 -5.50 -2.88 39.82
CA PRO A 152 -4.74 -3.37 40.95
C PRO A 152 -3.92 -4.59 40.53
N ALA A 153 -2.67 -4.60 40.97
CA ALA A 153 -1.64 -5.60 40.71
C ALA A 153 -2.16 -7.04 40.83
N LEU A 154 -1.88 -7.84 39.81
CA LEU A 154 -1.89 -9.30 39.89
C LEU A 154 -0.83 -9.73 40.91
N GLN A 155 -1.26 -10.47 41.92
CA GLN A 155 -0.37 -11.13 42.89
C GLN A 155 0.48 -12.19 42.17
N PRO A 156 1.75 -12.41 42.59
CA PRO A 156 2.59 -13.43 42.01
C PRO A 156 2.11 -14.83 42.43
N ALA A 157 1.75 -15.67 41.46
CA ALA A 157 1.56 -17.09 41.67
C ALA A 157 2.92 -17.73 42.00
N THR A 158 2.95 -18.45 43.11
CA THR A 158 4.08 -19.26 43.58
C THR A 158 4.45 -20.36 42.57
N PRO A 159 5.75 -20.63 42.34
CA PRO A 159 6.18 -21.79 41.56
C PRO A 159 6.01 -23.09 42.36
N PRO A 160 5.65 -24.22 41.72
CA PRO A 160 5.70 -25.50 42.40
C PRO A 160 7.16 -25.99 42.52
N ASP A 161 7.38 -26.55 43.70
CA ASP A 161 8.57 -27.17 44.28
C ASP A 161 9.28 -28.18 43.37
N VAL A 162 10.62 -28.12 43.37
CA VAL A 162 11.51 -29.17 42.86
C VAL A 162 11.98 -29.99 44.06
N THR A 163 11.65 -31.27 44.11
CA THR A 163 12.35 -32.21 45.01
C THR A 163 12.84 -33.41 44.21
N SER A 164 14.16 -33.46 44.07
CA SER A 164 14.96 -34.56 43.55
C SER A 164 15.33 -35.46 44.72
N ASP A 165 15.02 -36.75 44.64
CA ASP A 165 15.66 -37.79 45.46
C ASP A 165 15.91 -39.04 44.58
N ALA A 166 17.07 -39.66 44.75
CA ALA A 166 17.64 -40.74 43.93
C ALA A 166 18.35 -41.74 44.88
N PRO A 167 18.92 -42.89 44.43
CA PRO A 167 18.44 -44.06 43.68
C PRO A 167 18.66 -45.37 44.55
N PRO A 168 18.76 -46.66 44.08
CA PRO A 168 19.76 -47.16 43.10
C PRO A 168 19.39 -48.41 42.21
N ALA A 169 20.33 -48.72 41.30
CA ALA A 169 20.84 -50.06 40.94
C ALA A 169 20.33 -50.85 39.69
N THR A 170 21.20 -50.85 38.65
CA THR A 170 21.79 -51.99 37.88
C THR A 170 20.86 -52.78 36.92
N THR A 171 21.16 -53.08 35.65
CA THR A 171 22.38 -53.74 35.11
C THR A 171 22.39 -53.77 33.56
N ALA A 172 23.57 -53.52 32.97
CA ALA A 172 24.21 -54.08 31.74
C ALA A 172 23.41 -54.22 30.42
N ALA A 173 23.96 -54.12 29.19
CA ALA A 173 25.32 -54.09 28.62
C ALA A 173 25.20 -53.35 27.25
N LYS A 174 26.08 -52.41 26.86
CA LYS A 174 27.40 -52.54 26.20
C LYS A 174 27.33 -53.25 24.81
N PRO A 175 28.28 -53.01 23.88
CA PRO A 175 28.65 -51.83 23.04
C PRO A 175 28.62 -52.20 21.52
N ASP A 176 29.02 -51.43 20.51
CA ASP A 176 30.33 -50.80 20.24
C ASP A 176 30.31 -50.06 18.87
N ALA A 177 31.25 -49.11 18.75
CA ALA A 177 31.93 -48.65 17.52
C ALA A 177 31.11 -47.89 16.44
N ALA A 178 31.56 -46.80 15.80
CA ALA A 178 32.81 -46.06 15.83
C ALA A 178 32.61 -44.68 15.14
N SER A 179 33.40 -43.70 15.58
CA SER A 179 33.80 -42.47 14.86
C SER A 179 34.86 -42.82 13.76
N PRO A 180 35.50 -41.91 12.96
CA PRO A 180 35.47 -40.43 12.92
C PRO A 180 35.59 -39.78 11.51
N SER A 181 35.73 -38.43 11.49
CA SER A 181 36.59 -37.59 10.58
C SER A 181 36.38 -37.65 9.05
N ALA A 182 36.72 -36.67 8.22
CA ALA A 182 37.32 -35.33 8.30
C ALA A 182 37.16 -34.66 6.91
N ALA A 183 37.19 -33.32 6.91
CA ALA A 183 37.93 -32.38 6.02
C ALA A 183 38.05 -32.54 4.47
N ASP A 184 38.36 -31.36 3.89
CA ASP A 184 38.99 -31.04 2.58
C ASP A 184 38.05 -30.54 1.45
N THR A 185 38.07 -29.24 1.06
CA THR A 185 38.98 -28.54 0.09
C THR A 185 38.71 -29.02 -1.35
N ALA A 186 38.63 -28.26 -2.44
CA ALA A 186 38.54 -26.86 -2.83
C ALA A 186 38.14 -26.84 -4.33
N GLU A 187 37.93 -25.64 -4.86
CA GLU A 187 38.22 -25.22 -6.25
C GLU A 187 37.37 -25.74 -7.43
N ALA A 188 36.69 -24.77 -8.07
CA ALA A 188 36.38 -24.74 -9.50
C ALA A 188 37.68 -24.77 -10.34
N PRO A 189 37.70 -25.07 -11.66
CA PRO A 189 37.22 -24.10 -12.68
C PRO A 189 36.76 -24.69 -14.06
N VAL A 190 36.24 -23.79 -14.94
CA VAL A 190 36.28 -23.77 -16.44
C VAL A 190 35.73 -24.97 -17.26
N THR A 191 35.12 -24.92 -18.47
CA THR A 191 34.71 -23.89 -19.47
C THR A 191 34.01 -24.65 -20.64
N GLU A 192 32.84 -24.14 -21.12
CA GLU A 192 32.23 -24.19 -22.50
C GLU A 192 32.11 -25.50 -23.34
N PRO A 193 31.53 -25.52 -24.57
CA PRO A 193 30.34 -24.84 -25.15
C PRO A 193 29.50 -25.74 -26.12
N GLN A 194 28.24 -25.39 -26.44
CA GLN A 194 27.60 -25.53 -27.78
C GLN A 194 26.16 -24.98 -27.70
N LYS A 195 25.65 -23.99 -28.46
CA LYS A 195 25.72 -23.53 -29.87
C LYS A 195 24.49 -23.98 -30.70
N ASP A 196 23.88 -22.97 -31.33
CA ASP A 196 22.99 -22.96 -32.52
C ASP A 196 21.56 -23.51 -32.34
N THR A 197 20.48 -22.97 -32.93
CA THR A 197 20.31 -22.07 -34.10
C THR A 197 18.83 -21.67 -34.25
N GLY A 198 18.59 -20.49 -34.86
CA GLY A 198 17.44 -20.17 -35.74
C GLY A 198 16.05 -20.06 -35.08
N ASP A 199 15.10 -19.24 -35.52
CA ASP A 199 14.97 -18.41 -36.71
C ASP A 199 13.85 -17.36 -36.46
N ALA A 200 13.69 -16.45 -37.41
CA ALA A 200 12.91 -15.23 -37.37
C ALA A 200 11.38 -15.41 -37.32
N ALA A 201 10.69 -14.40 -36.78
CA ALA A 201 9.68 -13.60 -37.51
C ALA A 201 8.70 -12.91 -36.54
N SER A 202 8.66 -11.57 -36.58
CA SER A 202 7.60 -10.76 -35.98
C SER A 202 6.26 -10.97 -36.68
N PRO A 203 5.14 -11.12 -35.97
CA PRO A 203 3.81 -10.88 -36.53
C PRO A 203 3.45 -9.37 -36.50
N PRO A 204 2.74 -8.84 -37.50
CA PRO A 204 2.35 -7.44 -37.55
C PRO A 204 1.16 -7.13 -36.64
N ALA A 205 1.08 -5.84 -36.28
CA ALA A 205 0.02 -5.23 -35.50
C ALA A 205 -1.39 -5.60 -35.98
N GLN A 206 -2.21 -6.12 -35.07
CA GLN A 206 -3.66 -6.20 -35.22
C GLN A 206 -4.32 -5.17 -34.32
N LYS A 207 -5.06 -4.26 -34.97
CA LYS A 207 -5.95 -3.26 -34.40
C LYS A 207 -7.11 -3.97 -33.66
N PRO A 208 -7.35 -3.73 -32.36
CA PRO A 208 -8.55 -4.25 -31.72
C PRO A 208 -9.79 -3.51 -32.25
N ALA A 209 -10.73 -4.29 -32.78
CA ALA A 209 -12.05 -3.85 -33.19
C ALA A 209 -12.87 -3.35 -31.99
N ALA A 210 -13.81 -2.44 -32.27
CA ALA A 210 -14.82 -1.98 -31.32
C ALA A 210 -15.60 -3.17 -30.72
N PRO A 211 -15.90 -3.17 -29.40
CA PRO A 211 -16.75 -4.21 -28.84
C PRO A 211 -18.19 -4.01 -29.30
N GLN A 212 -18.71 -5.03 -29.97
CA GLN A 212 -20.09 -5.14 -30.40
C GLN A 212 -21.03 -5.28 -29.20
N LYS A 213 -22.19 -4.63 -29.32
CA LYS A 213 -23.35 -4.72 -28.44
C LYS A 213 -23.82 -6.18 -28.37
N LYS A 214 -23.51 -6.89 -27.29
CA LYS A 214 -24.15 -8.15 -26.94
C LYS A 214 -25.18 -7.90 -25.85
N GLU A 215 -26.41 -8.00 -26.29
CA GLU A 215 -27.62 -8.23 -25.53
C GLU A 215 -27.40 -9.42 -24.58
N MET A 216 -27.43 -9.16 -23.26
CA MET A 216 -27.52 -10.20 -22.23
C MET A 216 -28.93 -10.15 -21.68
N ALA A 217 -29.79 -10.97 -22.26
CA ALA A 217 -31.05 -11.35 -21.68
C ALA A 217 -30.82 -12.36 -20.55
N ASN A 218 -31.58 -12.19 -19.47
CA ASN A 218 -31.92 -13.16 -18.43
C ASN A 218 -30.80 -13.64 -17.50
N ALA A 219 -30.56 -12.85 -16.45
CA ALA A 219 -30.24 -13.37 -15.12
C ALA A 219 -31.37 -12.97 -14.17
N ALA A 220 -31.92 -13.95 -13.45
CA ALA A 220 -33.00 -13.74 -12.48
C ALA A 220 -32.56 -12.76 -11.36
N PRO A 221 -33.47 -11.91 -10.86
CA PRO A 221 -33.14 -11.01 -9.75
C PRO A 221 -32.87 -11.82 -8.47
N PRO A 222 -31.91 -11.39 -7.63
CA PRO A 222 -31.73 -11.98 -6.32
C PRO A 222 -32.99 -11.76 -5.44
N PRO A 223 -33.38 -12.72 -4.59
CA PRO A 223 -34.53 -12.57 -3.72
C PRO A 223 -34.25 -11.55 -2.61
N ASP A 224 -35.25 -10.69 -2.39
CA ASP A 224 -35.56 -9.96 -1.16
C ASP A 224 -34.45 -9.05 -0.61
N VAL A 225 -34.28 -7.89 -1.25
CA VAL A 225 -33.75 -6.70 -0.58
C VAL A 225 -34.92 -6.09 0.18
N GLU A 226 -34.89 -6.22 1.51
CA GLU A 226 -35.85 -5.55 2.39
C GLU A 226 -35.89 -4.05 2.09
N ASP A 227 -37.10 -3.51 2.00
CA ASP A 227 -37.43 -2.13 1.73
C ASP A 227 -36.70 -1.17 2.70
N GLY A 228 -35.56 -0.64 2.24
CA GLY A 228 -35.02 0.59 2.79
C GLY A 228 -36.04 1.73 2.61
N PRO A 229 -36.09 2.71 3.52
CA PRO A 229 -37.14 3.71 3.53
C PRO A 229 -37.21 4.40 2.16
N SER A 230 -38.34 4.23 1.49
CA SER A 230 -38.67 4.96 0.28
C SER A 230 -38.47 6.45 0.56
N LEU A 231 -37.73 7.13 -0.30
CA LEU A 231 -37.53 8.58 -0.24
C LEU A 231 -38.85 9.38 -0.33
N GLY A 232 -40.00 8.72 -0.49
CA GLY A 232 -41.34 9.30 -0.46
C GLY A 232 -41.92 9.59 0.92
N ASP A 233 -41.31 9.10 2.02
CA ASP A 233 -41.86 9.28 3.39
C ASP A 233 -41.08 10.30 4.25
N LEU A 234 -40.08 10.96 3.67
CA LEU A 234 -39.49 12.15 4.31
C LEU A 234 -40.43 13.34 4.03
N PRO A 235 -40.65 14.27 4.98
CA PRO A 235 -41.40 15.51 4.75
C PRO A 235 -40.55 16.49 3.92
N ILE A 236 -40.05 16.04 2.77
CA ILE A 236 -39.24 16.81 1.83
C ILE A 236 -40.08 17.88 1.13
N ASP A 237 -41.37 17.64 0.94
CA ASP A 237 -42.38 18.61 0.49
C ASP A 237 -42.42 19.89 1.36
N LYS A 238 -42.03 19.81 2.64
CA LYS A 238 -41.90 21.02 3.50
C LYS A 238 -40.72 21.91 3.12
N TYR A 239 -39.67 21.34 2.54
CA TYR A 239 -38.40 22.05 2.27
C TYR A 239 -38.16 22.32 0.79
N PHE A 240 -38.94 21.68 -0.10
CA PHE A 240 -38.90 21.92 -1.54
C PHE A 240 -40.11 22.75 -1.98
N ASN A 241 -39.85 24.00 -2.35
CA ASN A 241 -40.86 24.86 -2.94
C ASN A 241 -40.65 24.95 -4.45
N LYS A 242 -41.65 24.52 -5.23
CA LYS A 242 -41.67 24.75 -6.69
C LYS A 242 -42.18 26.15 -6.97
N THR A 243 -41.35 26.96 -7.60
CA THR A 243 -41.71 28.31 -8.03
C THR A 243 -42.54 28.26 -9.30
N ALA A 244 -43.39 29.27 -9.53
CA ALA A 244 -44.25 29.37 -10.72
C ALA A 244 -43.44 29.35 -12.04
N ASP A 245 -42.17 29.74 -11.99
CA ASP A 245 -41.24 29.74 -13.12
C ASP A 245 -40.60 28.36 -13.39
N GLY A 246 -41.05 27.30 -12.71
CA GLY A 246 -40.57 25.93 -12.92
C GLY A 246 -39.26 25.57 -12.20
N ARG A 247 -38.74 26.44 -11.33
CA ARG A 247 -37.52 26.16 -10.54
C ARG A 247 -37.84 25.61 -9.16
N CYS A 248 -37.00 24.71 -8.67
CA CYS A 248 -37.08 24.10 -7.35
C CYS A 248 -36.15 24.84 -6.39
N LYS A 249 -36.71 25.26 -5.25
CA LYS A 249 -35.96 25.85 -4.14
C LYS A 249 -35.88 24.88 -2.99
N LEU A 250 -34.66 24.61 -2.53
CA LEU A 250 -34.41 23.94 -1.26
C LEU A 250 -34.12 25.01 -0.20
N ASP A 251 -35.04 25.18 0.75
CA ASP A 251 -34.93 26.16 1.82
C ASP A 251 -34.59 25.48 3.15
N LEU A 252 -33.30 25.34 3.41
CA LEU A 252 -32.77 24.84 4.68
C LEU A 252 -32.23 26.03 5.50
N PRO A 253 -32.28 25.98 6.84
CA PRO A 253 -31.85 27.09 7.69
C PRO A 253 -30.37 27.47 7.54
N TRP A 254 -29.55 26.60 6.94
CA TRP A 254 -28.12 26.76 6.74
C TRP A 254 -27.71 26.83 5.25
N VAL A 255 -28.60 26.53 4.31
CA VAL A 255 -28.32 26.50 2.86
C VAL A 255 -29.57 26.87 2.07
N LYS A 256 -29.43 27.79 1.11
CA LYS A 256 -30.44 28.12 0.10
C LYS A 256 -29.90 27.75 -1.27
N LEU A 257 -30.63 26.90 -1.99
CA LEU A 257 -30.25 26.43 -3.34
C LEU A 257 -31.44 26.55 -4.30
N ASP A 258 -31.15 27.05 -5.50
CA ASP A 258 -32.07 27.17 -6.63
C ASP A 258 -31.59 26.29 -7.77
N PHE A 259 -32.44 25.39 -8.28
CA PHE A 259 -32.12 24.53 -9.42
C PHE A 259 -33.34 24.30 -10.31
N ALA A 260 -33.13 23.92 -11.57
CA ALA A 260 -34.21 23.54 -12.47
C ALA A 260 -34.79 22.18 -12.03
N CYS A 261 -36.11 22.08 -11.89
CA CYS A 261 -36.76 20.78 -11.76
C CYS A 261 -36.96 20.24 -13.18
N ASP A 262 -36.16 19.28 -13.61
CA ASP A 262 -36.49 18.41 -14.75
C ASP A 262 -37.31 17.23 -14.22
#